data_AF-A0A7H4MY55-F1
#
_entry.id   AF-A0A7H4MY55-F1
#
_cell.length_a   1.000
_cell.length_b   1.000
_cell.length_c   1.000
_cell.angle_alpha   90.00
_cell.angle_beta   90.00
_cell.angle_gamma   90.00
#
_symmetry.space_group_name_H-M   'P 1'
#
loop_
_entity.id
_entity.type
_entity.pdbx_description
1 polymer ?
#
loop_
_entity_poly.entity_id
_entity_poly.type
_entity_poly.pdbx_seq_one_letter_code
_entity_poly.pdbx_strand_id
1 'polypeptide(L)' 'MDDKQRYQRGMEVRRKVLGDAHVDKTLEKLTPLNEEFQDFITRYAWGETWTRPGSIIIPAA' A
#
# COMPACT_ATOMS: atom_id res chain seq x y z
N MET A 1 3.64 -10.97 -10.94
CA MET A 1 2.82 -9.76 -10.73
C MET A 1 3.65 -8.60 -11.19
N ASP A 2 3.15 -7.80 -12.12
CA ASP A 2 3.86 -6.59 -12.55
C ASP A 2 3.81 -5.51 -11.46
N ASP A 3 4.66 -4.49 -11.55
CA ASP A 3 4.76 -3.45 -10.52
C ASP A 3 3.49 -2.61 -10.36
N LYS A 4 2.74 -2.44 -11.44
CA LYS A 4 1.44 -1.75 -11.41
C LYS A 4 0.42 -2.57 -10.63
N GLN A 5 0.36 -3.88 -10.86
CA GLN A 5 -0.50 -4.80 -10.12
C GLN A 5 -0.15 -4.81 -8.63
N ARG A 6 1.15 -4.85 -8.27
CA ARG A 6 1.60 -4.75 -6.88
C ARG A 6 1.17 -3.45 -6.23
N TYR A 7 1.32 -2.33 -6.94
CA TYR A 7 0.90 -1.02 -6.46
C TYR A 7 -0.61 -0.99 -6.19
N GLN A 8 -1.44 -1.44 -7.14
CA GLN A 8 -2.90 -1.45 -6.97
C GLN A 8 -3.33 -2.30 -5.77
N ARG A 9 -2.79 -3.52 -5.67
CA ARG A 9 -3.06 -4.40 -4.52
C ARG A 9 -2.59 -3.77 -3.21
N GLY A 10 -1.44 -3.11 -3.21
CA GLY A 10 -0.94 -2.37 -2.07
C GLY A 10 -1.84 -1.22 -1.66
N MET A 11 -2.38 -0.47 -2.62
CA MET A 11 -3.34 0.61 -2.35
C MET A 11 -4.63 0.09 -1.71
N GLU A 12 -5.15 -1.05 -2.18
CA GLU A 12 -6.33 -1.67 -1.57
C GLU A 12 -6.10 -2.04 -0.11
N VAL A 13 -4.98 -2.70 0.20
CA VAL A 13 -4.66 -3.10 1.58
C VAL A 13 -4.38 -1.88 2.44
N ARG A 14 -3.60 -0.92 1.94
CA ARG A 14 -3.30 0.33 2.64
C ARG A 14 -4.56 1.08 3.04
N ARG A 15 -5.55 1.16 2.14
CA ARG A 15 -6.86 1.77 2.41
C ARG A 15 -7.70 0.97 3.40
N LYS A 16 -7.69 -0.36 3.32
CA LYS A 16 -8.39 -1.21 4.32
C LYS A 16 -7.84 -1.02 5.74
N VAL A 17 -6.54 -0.80 5.88
CA VAL A 17 -5.88 -0.67 7.19
C VAL A 17 -5.94 0.75 7.76
N LEU A 18 -5.65 1.75 6.93
CA LEU A 18 -5.52 3.14 7.38
C LEU A 18 -6.78 3.98 7.13
N GLY A 19 -7.70 3.49 6.30
CA GLY A 19 -8.89 4.22 5.84
C GLY A 19 -8.58 5.19 4.70
N ASP A 20 -9.59 5.42 3.86
CA ASP A 20 -9.46 6.26 2.65
C ASP A 20 -8.99 7.68 2.97
N ALA A 21 -9.62 8.33 3.94
CA ALA A 21 -9.29 9.72 4.29
C ALA A 21 -7.83 9.92 4.71
N HIS A 22 -7.21 8.91 5.37
CA HIS A 22 -5.81 8.98 5.74
C HIS A 22 -4.89 8.81 4.53
N VAL A 23 -5.23 7.86 3.65
CA VAL A 23 -4.46 7.58 2.44
C VAL A 23 -4.52 8.77 1.50
N ASP A 24 -5.69 9.35 1.28
CA ASP A 24 -5.89 10.53 0.43
C ASP A 24 -5.08 11.72 0.95
N LYS A 25 -5.15 12.03 2.25
CA LYS A 25 -4.33 13.08 2.88
C LYS A 25 -2.83 12.84 2.73
N THR A 26 -2.40 11.58 2.65
CA THR A 26 -0.97 11.25 2.43
C THR A 26 -0.59 11.50 0.97
N LEU A 27 -1.45 11.11 0.03
CA LEU A 27 -1.24 11.32 -1.41
C LEU A 27 -1.24 12.81 -1.78
N GLU A 28 -2.11 13.61 -1.16
CA GLU A 28 -2.15 15.06 -1.35
C GLU A 28 -0.88 15.77 -0.84
N LYS A 29 -0.16 15.15 0.09
CA LYS A 29 1.07 15.69 0.69
C LYS A 29 2.34 15.10 0.10
N LEU A 30 2.24 14.42 -1.03
CA LEU A 30 3.41 13.96 -1.75
C LEU A 30 4.27 15.15 -2.18
N THR A 31 5.56 14.97 -2.04
CA THR A 31 6.59 15.88 -2.51
C THR A 31 7.56 15.08 -3.37
N PRO A 32 8.33 15.73 -4.27
CA PRO A 32 9.32 15.04 -5.08
C PRO A 32 10.33 14.23 -4.25
N LEU A 33 10.58 14.64 -3.01
CA LEU A 33 11.47 13.93 -2.09
C LEU A 33 10.89 12.60 -1.60
N ASN A 34 9.58 12.50 -1.41
CA ASN A 34 8.95 11.34 -0.76
C ASN A 34 8.08 10.49 -1.70
N GLU A 35 7.83 10.95 -2.92
CA GLU A 35 7.00 10.26 -3.92
C GLU A 35 7.51 8.86 -4.21
N GLU A 36 8.80 8.72 -4.56
CA GLU A 36 9.41 7.42 -4.87
C GLU A 36 9.37 6.47 -3.66
N PHE A 37 9.54 7.01 -2.45
CA PHE A 37 9.46 6.21 -1.22
C PHE A 37 8.03 5.73 -0.94
N GLN A 38 7.03 6.56 -1.20
CA GLN A 38 5.63 6.21 -1.04
C GLN A 38 5.19 5.19 -2.09
N ASP A 39 5.68 5.29 -3.33
CA ASP A 39 5.49 4.26 -4.36
C ASP A 39 6.13 2.93 -3.93
N PHE A 40 7.40 2.97 -3.50
CA PHE A 40 8.12 1.79 -3.03
C PHE A 40 7.38 1.07 -1.88
N ILE A 41 7.01 1.80 -0.84
CA ILE A 41 6.27 1.22 0.30
C ILE A 41 4.92 0.66 -0.15
N THR A 42 4.23 1.35 -1.06
CA THR A 42 2.94 0.88 -1.61
C THR A 42 3.12 -0.45 -2.35
N ARG A 43 4.15 -0.61 -3.17
CA ARG A 43 4.42 -1.86 -3.88
C ARG A 43 4.88 -3.00 -2.96
N TYR A 44 5.83 -2.77 -2.07
CA TYR A 44 6.50 -3.86 -1.34
C TYR A 44 5.92 -4.14 0.05
N ALA A 45 5.69 -3.12 0.86
CA ALA A 45 5.14 -3.34 2.20
C ALA A 45 3.66 -3.72 2.09
N TRP A 46 2.88 -2.90 1.39
CA TRP A 46 1.44 -3.10 1.24
C TRP A 46 1.10 -4.13 0.16
N GLY A 47 1.77 -4.09 -1.00
CA GLY A 47 1.46 -4.94 -2.14
C GLY A 47 2.03 -6.36 -2.09
N GLU A 48 3.08 -6.58 -1.29
CA GLU A 48 3.67 -7.91 -1.10
C GLU A 48 3.55 -8.35 0.36
N THR A 49 4.31 -7.76 1.28
CA THR A 49 4.52 -8.30 2.64
C THR A 49 3.23 -8.48 3.44
N TRP A 50 2.36 -7.46 3.47
CA TRP A 50 1.08 -7.51 4.19
C TRP A 50 -0.05 -8.19 3.43
N THR A 51 0.19 -8.61 2.19
CA THR A 51 -0.76 -9.45 1.42
C THR A 51 -0.43 -10.94 1.50
N ARG A 52 0.66 -11.32 2.17
CA ARG A 52 1.10 -12.72 2.29
C ARG A 52 0.14 -13.52 3.19
N PRO A 53 -0.13 -14.79 2.85
CA PRO A 53 -0.85 -15.70 3.74
C PRO A 53 -0.16 -15.79 5.11
N GLY A 54 -0.94 -15.63 6.18
CA GLY A 54 -0.43 -15.59 7.56
C GLY A 54 -0.03 -14.19 8.06
N SER A 55 -0.21 -13.14 7.26
CA SER A 55 -0.14 -11.76 7.77
C SER A 55 -1.30 -11.49 8.74
N ILE A 56 -1.02 -10.79 9.85
CA ILE A 56 -2.06 -10.37 10.81
C ILE A 56 -3.13 -9.46 10.18
N ILE A 57 -2.78 -8.81 9.06
CA ILE A 57 -3.61 -7.78 8.42
C ILE A 57 -4.65 -8.38 7.47
N ILE A 58 -4.38 -9.54 6.88
CA ILE A 58 -5.35 -10.27 6.07
C ILE A 58 -5.49 -11.64 6.72
N PRO A 59 -6.56 -11.89 7.53
CA PRO A 59 -6.81 -13.23 8.03
C PRO A 59 -6.88 -14.17 6.84
N ALA A 60 -6.13 -15.28 6.90
CA ALA A 60 -6.19 -16.31 5.88
C ALA A 60 -7.65 -16.72 5.70
N ALA A 61 -8.21 -16.37 4.54
CA ALA A 61 -9.49 -16.92 4.10
C ALA A 61 -9.29 -18.40 3.74
#